data_AF-A0A5S3YMY8-F1
#
_entry.id   AF-A0A5S3YMY8-F1
#
_cell.length_a   1.000
_cell.length_b   1.000
_cell.length_c   1.000
_cell.angle_alpha   90.00
_cell.angle_beta   90.00
_cell.angle_gamma   90.00
#
_symmetry.space_group_name_H-M   'P 1'
#
loop_
_entity.id
_entity.type
_entity.pdbx_description
1 polymer ?
#
loop_
_entity_poly.entity_id
_entity_poly.type
_entity_poly.pdbx_seq_one_letter_code
_entity_poly.pdbx_strand_id
1 'polypeptide(L)'
;NVADDKYRVKVLASGSEPVRITHEHNTNREISFYAESVNKLGMVEQEKIKVSNDRDYHFVVMQDSNDTLDIKVVRKSKDDHDNKFTVRVLAAKTMTLNINGSDVEFDKGEVSSWYQVDDCNQDIMMGDEVISLCNASLDRSYLLVVGETG
;
A
#
# COMPACT_ATOMS: atom_id res chain seq x y z
N ASN A 1 -22.80 -13.90 21.92
CA ASN A 1 -22.91 -12.43 21.88
C ASN A 1 -22.16 -11.95 20.64
N VAL A 2 -22.90 -11.43 19.64
CA VAL A 2 -22.41 -11.04 18.30
C VAL A 2 -21.78 -9.63 18.31
N ALA A 3 -21.47 -9.10 19.49
CA ALA A 3 -20.98 -7.73 19.67
C ALA A 3 -19.44 -7.63 19.63
N ASP A 4 -18.73 -8.73 19.91
CA ASP A 4 -17.26 -8.72 20.05
C ASP A 4 -16.51 -8.87 18.71
N ASP A 5 -17.21 -9.15 17.61
CA ASP A 5 -16.62 -9.34 16.26
C ASP A 5 -16.63 -8.08 15.37
N LYS A 6 -17.07 -6.93 15.90
CA LYS A 6 -17.23 -5.70 15.10
C LYS A 6 -15.92 -5.02 14.73
N TYR A 7 -14.85 -5.24 15.51
CA TYR A 7 -13.56 -4.59 15.32
C TYR A 7 -12.45 -5.62 15.15
N ARG A 8 -11.64 -5.45 14.12
CA ARG A 8 -10.40 -6.22 13.92
C ARG A 8 -9.23 -5.28 14.17
N VAL A 9 -8.52 -5.48 15.28
CA VAL A 9 -7.36 -4.67 15.67
C VAL A 9 -6.08 -5.43 15.36
N LYS A 10 -5.14 -4.75 14.71
CA LYS A 10 -3.77 -5.23 14.48
C LYS A 10 -2.78 -4.10 14.73
N VAL A 11 -1.67 -4.45 15.37
CA VAL A 11 -0.52 -3.57 15.52
C VAL A 11 0.54 -4.02 14.52
N LEU A 12 1.00 -3.10 13.68
CA LEU A 12 2.09 -3.34 12.74
C LEU A 12 3.28 -2.50 13.22
N ALA A 13 4.37 -3.16 13.62
CA ALA A 13 5.64 -2.47 13.88
C ALA A 13 6.34 -2.15 12.56
N SER A 14 7.23 -1.15 12.55
CA SER A 14 8.05 -0.84 11.37
C SER A 14 8.78 -2.09 10.86
N GLY A 15 8.74 -2.33 9.55
CA GLY A 15 9.35 -3.51 8.91
C GLY A 15 8.60 -4.83 9.11
N SER A 16 7.42 -4.85 9.74
CA SER A 16 6.61 -6.07 9.86
C SER A 16 6.01 -6.50 8.52
N GLU A 17 5.87 -7.81 8.32
CA GLU A 17 5.17 -8.32 7.15
C GLU A 17 3.69 -7.88 7.11
N PRO A 18 3.10 -7.66 5.92
CA PRO A 18 1.69 -7.33 5.79
C PRO A 18 0.77 -8.42 6.36
N VAL A 19 -0.27 -8.02 7.09
CA VAL A 19 -1.25 -8.94 7.68
C VAL A 19 -2.54 -8.94 6.86
N ARG A 20 -3.04 -10.13 6.50
CA ARG A 20 -4.35 -10.27 5.85
C ARG A 20 -5.47 -10.28 6.89
N ILE A 21 -6.51 -9.47 6.66
CA ILE A 21 -7.75 -9.45 7.44
C ILE A 21 -8.92 -9.74 6.50
N THR A 22 -9.83 -10.62 6.93
CA THR A 22 -11.09 -10.91 6.23
C THR A 22 -12.25 -10.46 7.09
N HIS A 23 -13.24 -9.80 6.48
CA HIS A 23 -14.43 -9.31 7.15
C HIS A 23 -15.66 -9.47 6.24
N GLU A 24 -16.79 -9.85 6.82
CA GLU A 24 -18.08 -9.96 6.12
C GLU A 24 -18.92 -8.71 6.35
N HIS A 25 -19.45 -8.10 5.29
CA HIS A 25 -20.16 -6.82 5.37
C HIS A 25 -21.66 -6.96 5.15
N ASN A 26 -22.43 -6.06 5.78
CA ASN A 26 -23.85 -5.89 5.52
C ASN A 26 -24.10 -5.09 4.23
N THR A 27 -25.37 -4.94 3.84
CA THR A 27 -25.80 -4.40 2.54
C THR A 27 -25.31 -2.99 2.20
N ASN A 28 -24.90 -2.19 3.19
CA ASN A 28 -24.49 -0.80 2.96
C ASN A 28 -23.03 -0.68 2.48
N ARG A 29 -22.22 -1.73 2.66
CA ARG A 29 -20.85 -1.87 2.13
C ARG A 29 -19.89 -0.73 2.50
N GLU A 30 -20.16 -0.02 3.59
CA GLU A 30 -19.28 1.01 4.12
C GLU A 30 -18.43 0.43 5.25
N ILE A 31 -17.10 0.57 5.14
CA ILE A 31 -16.15 0.21 6.19
C ILE A 31 -15.56 1.50 6.74
N SER A 32 -15.50 1.61 8.06
CA SER A 32 -14.67 2.61 8.73
C SER A 32 -13.35 1.95 9.13
N PHE A 33 -12.25 2.50 8.62
CA PHE A 33 -10.91 2.14 9.02
C PHE A 33 -10.37 3.16 10.01
N TYR A 34 -9.60 2.69 10.98
CA TYR A 34 -9.02 3.51 12.04
C TYR A 34 -7.53 3.21 12.14
N ALA A 35 -6.72 4.25 12.26
CA ALA A 35 -5.30 4.15 12.53
C ALA A 35 -4.96 4.99 13.76
N GLU A 36 -4.10 4.46 14.63
CA GLU A 36 -3.59 5.16 15.81
C GLU A 36 -2.09 4.92 15.90
N SER A 37 -1.34 6.00 16.19
CA SER A 37 0.09 5.91 16.41
C SER A 37 0.39 5.26 17.75
N VAL A 38 1.25 4.23 17.73
CA VAL A 38 1.80 3.64 18.97
C VAL A 38 2.85 4.53 19.63
N ASN A 39 3.42 5.49 18.88
CA ASN A 39 4.55 6.31 19.33
C ASN A 39 4.13 7.74 19.74
N LYS A 40 2.93 8.18 19.38
CA LYS A 40 2.44 9.54 19.65
C LYS A 40 0.98 9.53 20.08
N LEU A 41 0.74 9.88 21.34
CA LEU A 41 -0.61 9.95 21.90
C LEU A 41 -1.48 10.95 21.13
N GLY A 42 -2.71 10.55 20.80
CA GLY A 42 -3.70 11.39 20.14
C GLY A 42 -3.52 11.55 18.63
N MET A 43 -2.49 10.91 18.05
CA MET A 43 -2.32 10.85 16.60
C MET A 43 -3.15 9.69 16.04
N VAL A 44 -4.35 10.04 15.57
CA VAL A 44 -5.37 9.12 15.06
C VAL A 44 -5.89 9.58 13.71
N GLU A 45 -6.30 8.64 12.87
CA GLU A 45 -6.97 8.92 11.60
C GLU A 45 -8.12 7.94 11.38
N GLN A 46 -9.17 8.41 10.71
CA GLN A 46 -10.32 7.59 10.36
C GLN A 46 -10.74 7.84 8.92
N GLU A 47 -10.90 6.76 8.17
CA GLU A 47 -11.36 6.84 6.79
C GLU A 47 -12.56 5.92 6.55
N LYS A 48 -13.58 6.43 5.86
CA LYS A 48 -14.82 5.69 5.56
C LYS A 48 -14.93 5.44 4.07
N ILE A 49 -14.94 4.17 3.68
CA ILE A 49 -14.90 3.79 2.27
C ILE A 49 -15.95 2.76 1.95
N LYS A 50 -16.57 2.94 0.79
CA LYS A 50 -17.46 1.96 0.20
C LYS A 50 -16.66 0.88 -0.52
N VAL A 51 -16.75 -0.35 -0.04
CA VAL A 51 -16.08 -1.51 -0.65
C VAL A 51 -17.04 -2.33 -1.51
N SER A 52 -16.47 -3.26 -2.28
CA SER A 52 -17.20 -4.25 -3.06
C SER A 52 -16.99 -5.65 -2.47
N ASN A 53 -18.01 -6.50 -2.58
CA ASN A 53 -17.90 -7.90 -2.18
C ASN A 53 -16.83 -8.64 -2.98
N ASP A 54 -16.21 -9.64 -2.34
CA ASP A 54 -15.24 -10.55 -2.95
C ASP A 54 -14.06 -9.83 -3.62
N ARG A 55 -13.64 -8.70 -3.04
CA ARG A 55 -12.48 -7.92 -3.48
C ARG A 55 -11.47 -7.79 -2.36
N ASP A 56 -10.20 -7.95 -2.72
CA ASP A 56 -9.08 -7.62 -1.85
C ASP A 56 -8.73 -6.13 -1.98
N TYR A 57 -8.31 -5.53 -0.87
CA TYR A 57 -7.85 -4.15 -0.79
C TYR A 57 -6.53 -4.10 -0.02
N HIS A 58 -5.63 -3.22 -0.45
CA HIS A 58 -4.49 -2.80 0.36
C HIS A 58 -4.93 -1.65 1.26
N PHE A 59 -4.62 -1.77 2.54
CA PHE A 59 -4.82 -0.74 3.53
C PHE A 59 -3.45 -0.21 3.93
N VAL A 60 -3.17 1.05 3.62
CA VAL A 60 -1.88 1.70 3.87
C VAL A 60 -2.11 2.89 4.79
N VAL A 61 -1.30 2.97 5.84
CA VAL A 61 -1.25 4.12 6.74
C VAL A 61 0.10 4.78 6.57
N MET A 62 0.12 6.06 6.23
CA MET A 62 1.33 6.85 6.09
C MET A 62 1.36 7.91 7.18
N GLN A 63 2.52 8.11 7.82
CA GLN A 63 2.74 9.24 8.69
C GLN A 63 3.35 10.37 7.87
N ASP A 64 2.80 11.57 8.01
CA ASP A 64 3.31 12.78 7.40
C ASP A 64 4.22 13.55 8.36
N SER A 65 5.07 14.39 7.80
CA SER A 65 6.07 15.25 8.47
C SER A 65 5.50 16.22 9.50
N ASN A 66 4.21 16.54 9.42
CA ASN A 66 3.46 17.35 10.38
C ASN A 66 2.84 16.52 11.52
N ASP A 67 3.24 15.26 11.67
CA ASP A 67 2.69 14.29 12.62
C ASP A 67 1.18 14.06 12.47
N THR A 68 0.69 14.02 11.23
CA THR A 68 -0.64 13.50 10.90
C THR A 68 -0.53 12.11 10.28
N LEU A 69 -1.58 11.31 10.42
CA LEU A 69 -1.72 10.05 9.73
C LEU A 69 -2.62 10.26 8.49
N ASP A 70 -2.30 9.57 7.40
CA ASP A 70 -3.15 9.47 6.22
C ASP A 70 -3.46 8.00 5.96
N ILE A 71 -4.74 7.72 5.67
CA ILE A 71 -5.20 6.38 5.33
C ILE A 71 -5.46 6.32 3.83
N LYS A 72 -4.83 5.35 3.16
CA LYS A 72 -5.09 5.02 1.76
C LYS A 72 -5.59 3.60 1.64
N VAL A 73 -6.74 3.45 0.97
CA VAL A 73 -7.29 2.14 0.64
C VAL A 73 -7.27 1.95 -0.86
N VAL A 74 -6.38 1.07 -1.30
CA VAL A 74 -6.13 0.82 -2.71
C VAL A 74 -6.73 -0.52 -3.08
N ARG A 75 -7.69 -0.51 -4.01
CA ARG A 75 -8.24 -1.77 -4.52
C ARG A 75 -7.12 -2.61 -5.14
N LYS A 76 -7.06 -3.88 -4.75
CA LYS A 76 -6.21 -4.84 -5.45
C LYS A 76 -6.81 -5.10 -6.81
N SER A 77 -6.05 -4.78 -7.84
CA SER A 77 -6.33 -5.12 -9.23
C SER A 77 -5.22 -6.02 -9.72
N LYS A 78 -5.57 -6.91 -10.66
CA LYS A 78 -4.63 -7.77 -11.35
C LYS A 78 -4.41 -7.24 -12.76
N ASP A 79 -3.18 -7.36 -13.21
CA ASP A 79 -2.77 -7.12 -14.60
C ASP A 79 -1.58 -8.05 -14.81
N ASP A 80 -1.87 -9.34 -14.88
CA ASP A 80 -0.87 -10.40 -14.87
C ASP A 80 -0.26 -10.53 -16.28
N HIS A 81 1.07 -10.56 -16.38
CA HIS A 81 1.82 -10.71 -17.64
C HIS A 81 2.90 -11.78 -17.48
N ASP A 82 3.09 -12.59 -18.51
CA ASP A 82 4.08 -13.67 -18.48
C ASP A 82 5.50 -13.12 -18.23
N ASN A 83 6.19 -13.70 -17.24
CA ASN A 83 7.58 -13.41 -16.88
C ASN A 83 7.89 -11.96 -16.47
N LYS A 84 6.88 -11.17 -16.10
CA LYS A 84 7.05 -9.79 -15.63
C LYS A 84 6.32 -9.53 -14.33
N PHE A 85 6.84 -8.60 -13.54
CA PHE A 85 6.09 -8.02 -12.44
C PHE A 85 5.30 -6.81 -12.91
N THR A 86 4.04 -6.76 -12.47
CA THR A 86 3.17 -5.60 -12.69
C THR A 86 3.00 -4.85 -11.37
N VAL A 87 3.55 -3.64 -11.32
CA VAL A 87 3.66 -2.84 -10.10
C VAL A 87 2.89 -1.52 -10.21
N ARG A 88 2.30 -1.10 -9.09
CA ARG A 88 1.87 0.28 -8.87
C ARG A 88 2.65 0.87 -7.71
N VAL A 89 2.93 2.15 -7.83
CA VAL A 89 3.65 2.91 -6.82
C VAL A 89 2.64 3.81 -6.10
N LEU A 90 2.70 3.81 -4.77
CA LEU A 90 2.08 4.81 -3.92
C LEU A 90 3.19 5.50 -3.14
N ALA A 91 3.46 6.75 -3.47
CA ALA A 91 4.54 7.51 -2.87
C ALA A 91 4.07 8.26 -1.62
N ALA A 92 4.82 8.15 -0.51
CA ALA A 92 4.53 8.89 0.73
C ALA A 92 4.92 10.38 0.64
N LYS A 93 5.71 10.76 -0.36
CA LYS A 93 6.10 12.13 -0.72
C LYS A 93 6.23 12.23 -2.24
N THR A 94 6.16 13.45 -2.78
CA THR A 94 6.48 13.64 -4.20
C THR A 94 7.93 13.23 -4.44
N MET A 95 8.14 12.33 -5.39
CA MET A 95 9.46 11.74 -5.66
C MET A 95 9.60 11.33 -7.11
N THR A 96 10.85 11.14 -7.53
CA THR A 96 11.17 10.60 -8.84
C THR A 96 11.80 9.22 -8.65
N LEU A 97 11.29 8.23 -9.38
CA LEU A 97 11.93 6.93 -9.52
C LEU A 97 12.40 6.78 -10.96
N ASN A 98 13.56 6.15 -11.15
CA ASN A 98 13.91 5.65 -12.46
C ASN A 98 13.22 4.29 -12.65
N ILE A 99 12.35 4.18 -13.65
CA ILE A 99 11.67 2.94 -14.00
C ILE A 99 12.03 2.58 -15.45
N ASN A 100 12.64 1.41 -15.66
CA ASN A 100 13.11 0.94 -16.96
C ASN A 100 13.99 1.97 -17.69
N GLY A 101 14.88 2.64 -16.96
CA GLY A 101 15.78 3.66 -17.50
C GLY A 101 15.15 5.05 -17.71
N SER A 102 13.86 5.24 -17.39
CA SER A 102 13.17 6.52 -17.51
C SER A 102 12.82 7.11 -16.16
N ASP A 103 13.09 8.41 -15.98
CA ASP A 103 12.68 9.12 -14.76
C ASP A 103 11.18 9.40 -14.79
N VAL A 104 10.49 8.96 -13.74
CA VAL A 104 9.05 9.09 -13.58
C VAL A 104 8.76 9.79 -12.25
N GLU A 105 8.00 10.87 -12.32
CA GLU A 105 7.54 11.61 -11.15
C GLU A 105 6.26 10.98 -10.57
N PHE A 106 6.22 10.84 -9.26
CA PHE A 106 5.10 10.32 -8.50
C PHE A 106 4.63 11.38 -7.51
N ASP A 107 3.36 11.74 -7.60
CA ASP A 107 2.74 12.64 -6.65
C ASP A 107 2.43 11.95 -5.32
N LYS A 108 2.61 12.70 -4.23
CA LYS A 108 2.31 12.21 -2.89
C LYS A 108 0.87 11.73 -2.78
N GLY A 109 0.69 10.49 -2.30
CA GLY A 109 -0.63 9.93 -1.99
C GLY A 109 -1.42 9.48 -3.21
N GLU A 110 -0.90 9.65 -4.42
CA GLU A 110 -1.52 9.13 -5.64
C GLU A 110 -1.00 7.73 -5.97
N VAL A 111 -1.91 6.85 -6.41
CA VAL A 111 -1.53 5.54 -6.92
C VAL A 111 -1.31 5.65 -8.42
N SER A 112 -0.11 5.28 -8.85
CA SER A 112 0.27 5.34 -10.26
C SER A 112 -0.54 4.41 -11.16
N SER A 113 -0.38 4.60 -12.48
CA SER A 113 -0.66 3.55 -13.45
C SER A 113 0.27 2.35 -13.26
N TRP A 114 -0.01 1.26 -13.99
CA TRP A 114 0.83 0.07 -13.98
C TRP A 114 2.17 0.30 -14.67
N TYR A 115 3.22 -0.24 -14.08
CA TYR A 115 4.52 -0.44 -14.71
C TYR A 115 4.81 -1.93 -14.79
N GLN A 116 5.41 -2.33 -15.90
CA GLN A 116 5.94 -3.67 -16.07
C GLN A 116 7.44 -3.62 -15.89
N VAL A 117 7.97 -4.43 -14.98
CA VAL A 117 9.40 -4.54 -14.68
C VAL A 117 9.80 -6.00 -14.70
N ASP A 118 11.04 -6.27 -15.10
CA ASP A 118 11.56 -7.61 -15.11
C ASP A 118 11.98 -8.03 -13.69
N ASP A 119 11.89 -9.33 -13.42
CA ASP A 119 12.30 -9.90 -12.15
C ASP A 119 13.81 -9.73 -11.94
N CYS A 120 14.21 -9.37 -10.71
CA CYS A 120 15.60 -9.28 -10.29
C CYS A 120 16.52 -8.31 -11.04
N ASN A 121 15.99 -7.43 -11.87
CA ASN A 121 16.76 -6.43 -12.60
C ASN A 121 16.75 -5.08 -11.87
N GLN A 122 17.68 -4.19 -12.25
CA GLN A 122 17.79 -2.82 -11.71
C GLN A 122 16.74 -1.88 -12.34
N ASP A 123 15.52 -2.40 -12.55
CA ASP A 123 14.48 -1.74 -13.33
C ASP A 123 13.72 -0.68 -12.53
N ILE A 124 13.83 -0.70 -11.20
CA ILE A 124 13.30 0.34 -10.33
C ILE A 124 14.46 0.85 -9.48
N MET A 125 14.80 2.13 -9.65
CA MET A 125 15.84 2.79 -8.87
C MET A 125 15.32 4.06 -8.20
N MET A 126 15.75 4.25 -6.95
CA MET A 126 15.61 5.51 -6.21
C MET A 126 17.01 6.13 -6.08
N GLY A 127 17.32 7.10 -6.94
CA GLY A 127 18.70 7.58 -7.08
C GLY A 127 19.61 6.42 -7.49
N ASP A 128 20.62 6.11 -6.66
CA ASP A 128 21.55 5.00 -6.90
C ASP A 128 21.09 3.67 -6.24
N GLU A 129 19.99 3.66 -5.49
CA GLU A 129 19.48 2.49 -4.79
C GLU A 129 18.55 1.66 -5.67
N VAL A 130 18.80 0.35 -5.75
CA VAL A 130 17.98 -0.60 -6.50
C VAL A 130 16.87 -1.15 -5.61
N ILE A 131 15.63 -0.93 -6.02
CA ILE A 131 14.46 -1.52 -5.37
C ILE A 131 14.21 -2.90 -5.97
N SER A 132 14.79 -3.94 -5.35
CA SER A 132 14.70 -5.31 -5.85
C SER A 132 13.37 -5.97 -5.50
N LEU A 133 12.74 -6.60 -6.50
CA LEU A 133 11.55 -7.44 -6.35
C LEU A 133 11.89 -8.94 -6.33
N CYS A 134 13.17 -9.34 -6.23
CA CYS A 134 13.61 -10.75 -6.35
C CYS A 134 12.93 -11.75 -5.41
N ASN A 135 12.44 -11.28 -4.26
CA ASN A 135 11.77 -12.11 -3.27
C ASN A 135 10.24 -12.07 -3.41
N ALA A 136 9.73 -11.37 -4.42
CA ALA A 136 8.32 -11.30 -4.75
C ALA A 136 7.92 -12.54 -5.59
N SER A 137 6.82 -13.18 -5.25
CA SER A 137 6.27 -14.27 -6.06
C SER A 137 5.70 -13.74 -7.38
N LEU A 138 6.06 -14.38 -8.49
CA LEU A 138 5.43 -14.18 -9.80
C LEU A 138 3.90 -14.46 -9.72
N ASP A 139 3.12 -13.91 -10.67
CA ASP A 139 1.64 -13.96 -10.73
C ASP A 139 0.89 -13.22 -9.62
N ARG A 140 1.51 -12.18 -9.05
CA ARG A 140 0.88 -11.30 -8.05
C ARG A 140 1.10 -9.84 -8.38
N SER A 141 0.12 -9.04 -7.99
CA SER A 141 0.20 -7.58 -8.05
C SER A 141 0.71 -7.04 -6.72
N TYR A 142 1.65 -6.10 -6.82
CA TYR A 142 2.32 -5.47 -5.69
C TYR A 142 1.99 -3.98 -5.62
N LEU A 143 1.89 -3.47 -4.39
CA LEU A 143 1.88 -2.05 -4.11
C LEU A 143 3.20 -1.72 -3.43
N LEU A 144 4.05 -0.98 -4.12
CA LEU A 144 5.29 -0.48 -3.53
C LEU A 144 4.96 0.80 -2.76
N VAL A 145 5.28 0.80 -1.47
CA VAL A 145 5.17 1.97 -0.58
C VAL A 145 6.58 2.39 -0.23
N VAL A 146 6.93 3.64 -0.55
CA VAL A 146 8.30 4.14 -0.44
C VAL A 146 8.35 5.30 0.54
N GLY A 147 9.27 5.21 1.51
CA GLY A 147 9.38 6.12 2.65
C GLY A 147 10.43 7.23 2.45
N GLU A 148 10.79 7.92 3.54
CA GLU A 148 11.76 9.03 3.48
C GLU A 148 13.17 8.59 3.08
N THR A 149 13.53 7.33 3.39
CA THR A 149 14.87 6.74 3.20
C THR A 149 14.93 5.67 2.11
N GLY A 150 13.89 5.54 1.28
CA GLY A 150 13.65 4.32 0.51
C GLY A 150 12.73 3.39 1.29
#